data_AF-A0A3A8YJ65-F1
#
_entry.id   AF-A0A3A8YJ65-F1
#
_cell.length_a   1.000
_cell.length_b   1.000
_cell.length_c   1.000
_cell.angle_alpha   90.00
_cell.angle_beta   90.00
_cell.angle_gamma   90.00
#
_symmetry.space_group_name_H-M   'P 1'
#
loop_
_entity.id
_entity.type
_entity.pdbx_description
1 polymer ?
#
loop_
_entity_poly.entity_id
_entity_poly.type
_entity_poly.pdbx_seq_one_letter_code
_entity_poly.pdbx_strand_id
1 'polypeptide(L)' 'MKRYESTKEQWERVKKLFPAKKTGKRGRPRKDDRNMLNGMLWIVRSGA' A
#
# COMPACT_ATOMS: atom_id res chain seq x y z
N MET A 1 -16.42 3.60 9.33
CA MET A 1 -15.59 3.84 8.13
C MET A 1 -14.20 4.26 8.61
N LYS A 2 -13.14 3.46 8.39
CA LYS A 2 -11.78 3.83 8.83
C LYS A 2 -11.28 4.99 7.97
N ARG A 3 -10.89 6.08 8.61
CA ARG A 3 -10.58 7.39 7.99
C ARG A 3 -9.41 7.36 6.97
N TYR A 4 -8.63 6.28 6.94
CA TYR A 4 -7.39 6.18 6.15
C TYR A 4 -7.29 4.92 5.27
N GLU A 5 -8.33 4.09 5.21
CA GLU A 5 -8.30 2.92 4.33
C GLU A 5 -8.79 3.30 2.94
N SER A 6 -7.94 3.11 1.92
CA SER A 6 -8.34 3.27 0.53
C SER A 6 -9.52 2.35 0.22
N THR A 7 -10.58 2.87 -0.39
CA THR A 7 -11.72 2.04 -0.83
C THR A 7 -11.25 1.02 -1.87
N LYS A 8 -12.01 -0.06 -2.06
CA LYS A 8 -11.66 -1.09 -3.06
C LYS A 8 -11.46 -0.47 -4.45
N GLU A 9 -12.32 0.47 -4.83
CA GLU A 9 -12.25 1.18 -6.11
C GLU A 9 -11.01 2.06 -6.25
N GLN A 10 -10.65 2.80 -5.20
CA GLN A 10 -9.41 3.59 -5.20
C GLN A 10 -8.19 2.68 -5.29
N TRP A 11 -8.19 1.58 -4.55
CA TRP A 11 -7.12 0.59 -4.61
C TRP A 11 -6.97 -0.01 -6.00
N GLU A 12 -8.06 -0.36 -6.67
CA GLU A 12 -8.04 -0.90 -8.04
C GLU A 12 -7.42 0.07 -9.05
N ARG A 13 -7.59 1.39 -8.86
CA ARG A 13 -6.95 2.41 -9.70
C ARG A 13 -5.45 2.58 -9.43
N VAL A 14 -5.02 2.42 -8.18
CA VAL A 14 -3.62 2.67 -7.77
C VAL A 14 -2.77 1.41 -7.84
N LYS A 15 -3.33 0.20 -7.67
CA LYS A 15 -2.58 -1.07 -7.65
C LYS A 15 -1.70 -1.28 -8.89
N LYS A 16 -2.13 -0.77 -10.05
CA LYS A 16 -1.40 -0.84 -11.32
C LYS A 16 -0.12 0.00 -11.35
N LEU A 17 0.02 0.97 -10.45
CA LEU A 17 1.22 1.80 -10.32
C LEU A 17 2.29 1.13 -9.45
N PHE A 18 1.94 0.09 -8.69
CA PHE A 18 2.91 -0.63 -7.88
C PHE A 18 3.75 -1.57 -8.76
N PRO A 19 5.05 -1.70 -8.45
CA PRO A 19 5.88 -2.68 -9.15
C PRO A 19 5.34 -4.09 -8.89
N ALA A 20 5.40 -4.96 -9.91
CA ALA A 20 5.01 -6.36 -9.77
C ALA A 20 5.74 -7.00 -8.57
N LYS A 21 5.00 -7.81 -7.78
CA LYS A 21 5.58 -8.52 -6.63
C LYS A 21 6.76 -9.35 -7.12
N LYS A 22 7.97 -8.98 -6.68
CA LYS A 22 9.20 -9.70 -7.02
C LYS A 22 9.25 -11.00 -6.22
N THR A 23 8.58 -12.03 -6.71
CA THR A 23 8.65 -13.39 -6.18
C THR A 23 9.95 -14.03 -6.66
N GLY A 24 10.96 -14.16 -5.78
CA GLY A 24 12.19 -14.91 -6.08
C GLY A 24 13.53 -14.20 -5.80
N LYS A 25 13.54 -12.97 -5.25
CA LYS A 25 14.80 -12.33 -4.81
C LYS A 25 15.17 -12.75 -3.38
N ARG A 26 16.45 -13.01 -3.10
CA ARG A 26 16.97 -13.20 -1.73
C ARG A 26 16.60 -11.98 -0.87
N GLY A 27 16.05 -12.23 0.31
CA GLY A 27 15.65 -11.19 1.27
C GLY A 27 14.24 -11.40 1.82
N ARG A 28 13.81 -10.54 2.75
CA ARG A 28 12.46 -10.60 3.32
C ARG A 28 11.43 -10.23 2.23
N PRO A 29 10.40 -11.06 1.99
CA PRO A 29 9.32 -10.70 1.10
C PRO A 29 8.71 -9.35 1.48
N ARG A 30 8.40 -8.50 0.49
CA ARG A 30 7.69 -7.25 0.73
C ARG A 30 6.33 -7.54 1.38
N LYS A 31 5.93 -6.69 2.33
CA LYS A 31 4.56 -6.67 2.85
C LYS A 31 3.58 -6.28 1.74
N ASP A 32 2.30 -6.54 1.97
CA ASP A 32 1.25 -6.19 1.03
C ASP A 32 1.26 -4.69 0.69
N ASP A 33 1.20 -4.38 -0.61
CA ASP A 33 1.34 -3.01 -1.12
C ASP A 33 0.21 -2.10 -0.62
N ARG A 34 -0.99 -2.64 -0.38
CA ARG A 34 -2.12 -1.87 0.16
C ARG A 34 -1.87 -1.44 1.60
N ASN A 35 -1.30 -2.34 2.40
CA ASN A 35 -0.95 -2.04 3.79
C ASN A 35 0.18 -1.00 3.87
N MET A 36 1.16 -1.07 2.96
CA MET A 36 2.18 -0.02 2.85
C MET A 36 1.57 1.32 2.47
N LEU A 37 0.68 1.37 1.48
CA LEU A 37 0.00 2.60 1.06
C LEU A 37 -0.82 3.21 2.20
N ASN A 38 -1.60 2.40 2.91
CA ASN A 38 -2.37 2.87 4.06
C ASN A 38 -1.45 3.44 5.16
N GLY A 39 -0.28 2.85 5.39
CA GLY A 39 0.72 3.39 6.32
C GLY A 39 1.31 4.73 5.88
N MET A 40 1.62 4.89 4.59
CA MET A 40 2.09 6.17 4.04
C MET A 40 1.01 7.25 4.17
N LEU A 41 -0.25 6.93 3.83
CA LEU A 41 -1.38 7.84 3.99
C LEU A 41 -1.58 8.25 5.45
N TRP A 42 -1.36 7.33 6.39
CA TRP A 42 -1.41 7.65 7.82
C TRP A 42 -0.33 8.67 8.22
N ILE A 43 0.93 8.49 7.79
CA ILE A 43 2.02 9.45 8.08
C ILE A 43 1.71 10.82 7.49
N VAL A 44 1.44 10.88 6.17
CA VAL A 44 1.19 12.15 5.46
C VAL A 44 -0.01 12.91 6.03
N ARG A 45 -1.03 12.19 6.51
CA ARG A 45 -2.27 12.81 7.00
C ARG A 45 -2.26 13.10 8.51
N SER A 46 -1.48 12.36 9.29
CA SER A 46 -1.39 12.52 10.75
C SER A 46 -0.20 13.37 11.20
N GLY A 47 0.81 13.57 10.34
CA GLY A 47 1.99 14.37 10.65
C GLY A 47 2.93 13.74 11.68
N ALA A 48 2.92 12.40 11.79
CA ALA A 48 3.75 11.63 12.72
C ALA A 48 5.23 11.53 12.28
#